data_AF-A0A9D7AEP9-F1
#
_entry.id   AF-A0A9D7AEP9-F1
#
_cell.length_a   1.000
_cell.length_b   1.000
_cell.length_c   1.000
_cell.angle_alpha   90.00
_cell.angle_beta   90.00
_cell.angle_gamma   90.00
#
_symmetry.space_group_name_H-M   'P 1'
#
loop_
_entity.id
_entity.type
_entity.pdbx_description
1 polymer ?
#
loop_
_entity_poly.entity_id
_entity_poly.type
_entity_poly.pdbx_seq_one_letter_code
_entity_poly.pdbx_strand_id
1 'polypeptide(L)' 'VIEVGKFFDYELIVENKPALIDDPVRRKPDISLANKKLNWKPLIQLEEGLKFLINSL' A
#
# COMPACT_ATOMS: atom_id res chain seq x y z
N VAL A 1 -5.22 2.83 6.53
CA VAL A 1 -4.45 4.07 6.24
C VAL A 1 -3.59 4.38 7.46
N ILE A 2 -2.82 3.38 7.88
CA ILE A 2 -2.12 3.35 9.16
C ILE A 2 -0.67 3.81 8.89
N GLU A 3 -0.25 4.87 9.59
CA GLU A 3 1.11 5.07 10.13
C GLU A 3 2.29 5.38 9.21
N VAL A 4 2.09 5.83 7.96
CA VAL A 4 3.23 6.38 7.17
C VAL A 4 3.96 7.48 7.94
N GLY A 5 3.23 8.33 8.67
CA GLY A 5 3.80 9.41 9.49
C GLY A 5 4.80 8.93 10.54
N LYS A 6 4.64 7.71 11.08
CA LYS A 6 5.56 7.14 12.08
C LYS A 6 6.96 6.87 11.51
N PHE A 7 7.09 6.69 10.21
CA PHE A 7 8.40 6.45 9.58
C PHE A 7 9.19 7.72 9.33
N PHE A 8 8.54 8.88 9.34
CA PHE A 8 9.18 10.16 9.06
C PHE A 8 9.24 11.09 10.28
N ASP A 9 8.81 10.62 11.45
CA ASP A 9 8.68 11.43 12.68
C ASP A 9 7.85 12.73 12.45
N TYR A 10 6.85 12.64 11.56
CA TYR A 10 5.94 13.75 11.23
C TYR A 10 4.51 13.44 11.66
N GLU A 11 3.83 14.47 12.16
CA GLU A 11 2.38 14.44 12.28
C GLU A 11 1.74 14.64 10.92
N LEU A 12 0.95 13.65 10.47
CA LEU A 12 0.20 13.76 9.24
C LEU A 12 -1.11 14.51 9.48
N ILE A 13 -1.29 15.61 8.75
CA ILE A 13 -2.57 16.31 8.68
C ILE A 13 -3.42 15.62 7.61
N VAL A 14 -4.52 14.98 8.02
CA VAL A 14 -5.41 14.25 7.14
C VAL A 14 -6.72 15.01 6.96
N GLU A 15 -7.08 15.31 5.71
CA GLU A 15 -8.35 15.91 5.33
C GLU A 15 -9.21 14.88 4.58
N ASN A 16 -10.52 14.83 4.90
CA ASN A 16 -11.45 13.93 4.24
C ASN A 16 -12.03 14.59 2.98
N LYS A 17 -11.86 13.94 1.83
CA LYS A 17 -12.35 14.42 0.52
C LYS A 17 -13.38 13.45 -0.06
N PRO A 18 -14.36 13.92 -0.85
CA PRO A 18 -15.30 13.04 -1.52
C PRO A 18 -14.58 12.06 -2.45
N ALA A 19 -15.13 10.85 -2.59
CA ALA A 19 -14.60 9.86 -3.52
C ALA A 19 -14.67 10.36 -4.97
N LEU A 20 -13.66 10.00 -5.77
CA LEU A 20 -13.70 10.24 -7.22
C LEU A 20 -14.72 9.30 -7.86
N ILE A 21 -15.41 9.77 -8.89
CA ILE A 21 -16.48 9.03 -9.59
C ILE A 21 -16.00 7.66 -10.09
N ASP A 22 -14.77 7.60 -10.60
CA ASP A 22 -14.21 6.39 -11.21
C ASP A 22 -13.38 5.54 -10.24
N ASP A 23 -13.33 5.89 -8.95
CA ASP A 23 -12.57 5.12 -7.99
C ASP A 23 -13.38 3.92 -7.46
N PRO A 24 -12.96 2.67 -7.76
CA PRO A 24 -13.56 1.50 -7.19
C PRO A 24 -13.31 1.46 -5.69
N VAL A 25 -14.39 1.26 -4.95
CA VAL A 25 -14.43 1.15 -3.48
C VAL A 25 -13.44 0.10 -2.94
N ARG A 26 -13.11 -0.93 -3.74
CA ARG A 26 -12.18 -2.00 -3.35
C ARG A 26 -11.32 -2.48 -4.51
N ARG A 27 -10.00 -2.31 -4.39
CA ARG A 27 -8.99 -2.95 -5.24
C ARG A 27 -8.24 -4.00 -4.42
N LYS A 28 -8.82 -5.20 -4.26
CA LYS A 28 -8.16 -6.35 -3.63
C LYS A 28 -8.31 -7.57 -4.55
N PRO A 29 -7.52 -7.65 -5.63
CA PRO A 29 -7.63 -8.75 -6.58
C PRO A 29 -7.25 -10.07 -5.89
N ASP A 30 -7.94 -11.15 -6.25
CA ASP A 30 -7.50 -12.50 -5.92
C ASP A 30 -6.25 -12.83 -6.76
N ILE A 31 -5.17 -13.20 -6.08
CA ILE A 31 -3.87 -13.52 -6.70
C ILE A 31 -3.63 -15.03 -6.84
N SER A 32 -4.63 -15.88 -6.56
CA SER A 32 -4.51 -17.33 -6.56
C SER A 32 -4.06 -17.89 -7.92
N LEU A 33 -4.51 -17.30 -9.02
CA LEU A 33 -4.13 -17.73 -10.37
C LEU A 33 -2.63 -17.47 -10.65
N ALA A 34 -2.14 -16.28 -10.30
CA ALA A 34 -0.73 -15.91 -10.48
C ALA A 34 0.19 -16.78 -9.61
N ASN A 35 -0.21 -17.04 -8.35
CA ASN A 35 0.47 -18.00 -7.49
C ASN A 35 0.57 -19.39 -8.15
N LYS A 36 -0.56 -19.92 -8.66
CA LYS A 36 -0.61 -21.28 -9.23
C LYS A 36 0.18 -21.41 -10.53
N LYS A 37 0.13 -20.40 -11.40
CA LYS A 37 0.70 -20.47 -12.76
C LYS A 37 2.13 -19.98 -12.84
N LEU A 38 2.47 -18.99 -12.03
CA LEU A 38 3.75 -18.27 -12.10
C LEU A 38 4.59 -18.42 -10.84
N ASN A 39 4.07 -19.12 -9.81
CA ASN A 39 4.66 -19.11 -8.46
C ASN A 39 4.87 -17.68 -7.94
N TRP A 40 4.00 -16.76 -8.35
CA TRP A 40 4.14 -15.34 -8.09
C TRP A 40 3.34 -14.91 -6.86
N LYS A 41 4.02 -14.23 -5.94
CA LYS A 41 3.47 -13.54 -4.77
C LYS A 41 4.34 -12.32 -4.43
N PRO A 42 3.79 -11.31 -3.72
CA PRO A 42 4.62 -10.26 -3.14
C PRO A 42 5.72 -10.87 -2.28
N LEU A 43 6.97 -10.49 -2.56
CA LEU A 43 8.14 -10.98 -1.82
C LEU A 43 8.40 -10.18 -0.55
N ILE A 44 7.99 -8.90 -0.56
CA ILE A 44 8.25 -7.92 0.50
C ILE A 44 6.90 -7.53 1.11
N GLN A 45 6.84 -7.48 2.45
CA GLN A 45 5.65 -7.02 3.18
C GLN A 45 5.48 -5.50 3.03
N LEU A 46 4.26 -4.99 3.22
CA LEU A 46 3.98 -3.56 3.03
C LEU A 46 4.89 -2.68 3.89
N GLU A 47 5.06 -3.01 5.17
CA GLU A 47 5.85 -2.24 6.12
C GLU A 47 7.33 -2.22 5.74
N GLU A 48 7.85 -3.34 5.26
CA GLU A 48 9.25 -3.46 4.80
C GLU A 48 9.46 -2.67 3.51
N GLY A 49 8.54 -2.79 2.55
CA GLY A 49 8.58 -2.02 1.31
C GLY A 49 8.50 -0.51 1.53
N LEU A 50 7.66 -0.08 2.48
CA LEU A 50 7.57 1.33 2.88
C LEU A 50 8.89 1.83 3.50
N LYS A 51 9.52 1.06 4.39
CA LYS A 51 10.84 1.42 4.94
C LYS A 51 11.90 1.60 3.85
N PHE A 52 11.95 0.69 2.87
CA PHE A 52 12.91 0.81 1.76
C PHE A 52 12.71 2.08 0.95
N LEU A 53 11.47 2.40 0.59
CA LEU A 53 11.15 3.61 -0.15
C LEU A 53 11.58 4.86 0.63
N ILE A 54 11.21 4.94 1.91
CA ILE A 54 11.47 6.12 2.75
C ILE A 54 12.96 6.34 2.99
N ASN A 55 13.71 5.29 3.29
CA ASN A 55 15.17 5.38 3.51
C ASN A 55 15.97 5.65 2.23
N SER A 56 15.34 5.52 1.04
CA SER A 56 15.98 5.80 -0.25
C SER A 56 15.81 7.24 -0.73
N LEU A 57 15.00 8.03 -0.02
CA LEU A 57 14.80 9.48 -0.22
C LEU A 57 15.78 10.28 0.64
#